data_AF-A0A1Y1LJ36-F1
#
_entry.id   AF-A0A1Y1LJ36-F1
#
_cell.length_a   1.000
_cell.length_b   1.000
_cell.length_c   1.000
_cell.angle_alpha   90.00
_cell.angle_beta   90.00
_cell.angle_gamma   90.00
#
_symmetry.space_group_name_H-M   'P 1'
#
loop_
_entity.id
_entity.type
_entity.pdbx_description
1 polymer ?
#
loop_
_entity_poly.entity_id
_entity_poly.type
_entity_poly.pdbx_seq_one_letter_code
_entity_poly.pdbx_strand_id
1 'polypeptide(L)'
;QINAVETEFKKRVAAEKELLKPRKLVEDHDDEWDAEFLMDTMDEQPQQPKKRKAIEFGLPEIPRYAASTFDNFEDVTRRGAKRVHLDMNDPHLLLDTDMHLRAKRPRLDSKVKRMANGNMGRDISQRFNLSNDEAYELLKENHQSKVRATLGNISVEHSMPAIKLSWPYYKVKLGGTTDEYHRPRFRYKKFSGHTIKFDKPQHHKRKMMKGKAHEVYRLSKDLSLSDNSTAVLFEYCEPRPRVLNNFGMGSKLINYYRRKDNNEDDQLPKQELGEYRMLLPEDRSPFSLFGTVDSGET
;
A
#
# COMPACT_ATOMS: atom_id res chain seq x y z
N GLN A 1 33.20 67.24 -0.72
CA GLN A 1 33.11 66.84 -2.14
C GLN A 1 33.32 65.34 -2.34
N ILE A 2 34.18 64.66 -1.57
CA ILE A 2 34.43 63.20 -1.69
C ILE A 2 33.19 62.33 -1.40
N ASN A 3 32.43 62.64 -0.35
CA ASN A 3 31.22 61.87 0.00
C ASN A 3 30.12 61.90 -1.08
N ALA A 4 30.06 62.96 -1.89
CA ALA A 4 29.11 63.06 -2.99
C ALA A 4 29.51 62.10 -4.14
N VAL A 5 30.81 61.99 -4.40
CA VAL A 5 31.36 61.09 -5.42
C VAL A 5 31.20 59.63 -5.00
N GLU A 6 31.41 59.29 -3.73
CA GLU A 6 31.20 57.93 -3.23
C GLU A 6 29.74 57.48 -3.27
N THR A 7 28.81 58.39 -2.99
CA THR A 7 27.37 58.08 -3.06
C THR A 7 26.91 57.91 -4.51
N GLU A 8 27.45 58.71 -5.44
CA GLU A 8 27.17 58.55 -6.87
C GLU A 8 27.77 57.24 -7.41
N PHE A 9 28.99 56.89 -7.00
CA PHE A 9 29.63 55.63 -7.37
C PHE A 9 28.84 54.41 -6.87
N LYS A 10 28.41 54.43 -5.60
CA LYS A 10 27.56 53.36 -5.03
C LYS A 10 26.23 53.22 -5.76
N LYS A 11 25.61 54.35 -6.19
CA LYS A 11 24.39 54.32 -7.00
C LYS A 11 24.61 53.71 -8.39
N ARG A 12 25.72 54.04 -9.05
CA ARG A 12 26.06 53.47 -10.37
C ARG A 12 26.32 51.96 -10.28
N VAL A 13 27.08 51.52 -9.28
CA VAL A 13 27.34 50.08 -9.05
C VAL A 13 26.05 49.32 -8.71
N ALA A 14 25.13 49.93 -7.95
CA ALA A 14 23.82 49.32 -7.67
C ALA A 14 22.95 49.20 -8.93
N ALA A 15 22.94 50.22 -9.80
CA ALA A 15 22.20 50.21 -11.06
C ALA A 15 22.77 49.19 -12.07
N GLU A 16 24.09 49.08 -12.15
CA GLU A 16 24.78 48.09 -12.99
C GLU A 16 24.49 46.66 -12.50
N LYS A 17 24.43 46.45 -11.19
CA LYS A 17 24.07 45.16 -10.58
C LYS A 17 22.60 44.79 -10.81
N GLU A 18 21.69 45.75 -10.94
CA GLU A 18 20.30 45.48 -11.34
C GLU A 18 20.15 45.16 -12.82
N LEU A 19 20.93 45.81 -13.70
CA LEU A 19 20.95 45.50 -15.13
C LEU A 19 21.57 44.12 -15.44
N LEU A 20 22.51 43.68 -14.61
CA LEU A 20 23.14 42.36 -14.69
C LEU A 20 22.35 41.25 -13.98
N LYS A 21 21.24 41.57 -13.29
CA LYS A 21 20.32 40.51 -12.86
C LYS A 21 19.72 39.91 -14.13
N PRO A 22 19.84 38.59 -14.35
CA PRO A 22 19.18 37.95 -15.48
C PRO A 22 17.69 38.27 -15.37
N ARG A 23 17.10 38.80 -16.46
CA ARG A 23 15.65 38.94 -16.60
C ARG A 23 15.05 37.58 -16.21
N LYS A 24 14.26 37.54 -15.14
CA LYS A 24 13.46 36.36 -14.78
C LYS A 24 12.69 35.98 -16.04
N LEU A 25 13.10 34.87 -16.64
CA LEU A 25 12.29 34.14 -17.60
C LEU A 25 10.96 33.91 -16.90
N VAL A 26 9.85 34.24 -17.58
CA VAL A 26 8.49 34.10 -17.07
C VAL A 26 8.39 32.74 -16.37
N GLU A 27 8.39 32.76 -15.03
CA GLU A 27 8.17 31.57 -14.22
C GLU A 27 6.75 31.11 -14.55
N ASP A 28 6.62 29.89 -15.08
CA ASP A 28 5.30 29.31 -15.28
C ASP A 28 4.62 29.29 -13.91
N HIS A 29 3.35 29.70 -13.84
CA HIS A 29 2.60 29.78 -12.59
C HIS A 29 2.74 28.50 -11.75
N ASP A 30 2.79 27.34 -12.40
CA ASP A 30 2.96 26.04 -11.75
C ASP A 30 4.34 25.87 -11.08
N ASP A 31 5.40 26.50 -11.60
CA ASP A 31 6.75 26.48 -11.02
C ASP A 31 6.81 27.35 -9.73
N GLU A 32 6.04 28.43 -9.66
CA GLU A 32 5.95 29.29 -8.47
C GLU A 32 5.20 28.56 -7.33
N TRP A 33 4.12 27.84 -7.66
CA TRP A 33 3.39 27.03 -6.68
C TRP A 33 4.19 25.80 -6.22
N ASP A 34 4.89 25.14 -7.13
CA ASP A 34 5.79 24.04 -6.78
C ASP A 34 6.91 24.55 -5.84
N ALA A 35 7.41 25.77 -6.03
CA ALA A 35 8.37 26.39 -5.11
C ALA A 35 7.77 26.67 -3.71
N GLU A 36 6.50 27.06 -3.61
CA GLU A 36 5.88 27.32 -2.31
C GLU A 36 5.52 26.04 -1.52
N PHE A 37 5.03 25.00 -2.20
CA PHE A 37 4.48 23.80 -1.53
C PHE A 37 5.42 22.58 -1.58
N LEU A 38 6.35 22.53 -2.53
CA LEU A 38 7.23 21.37 -2.73
C LEU A 38 8.69 21.65 -2.34
N MET A 39 9.13 22.90 -2.19
CA MET A 39 10.53 23.27 -1.93
C MET A 39 11.04 22.95 -0.52
N ASP A 40 10.15 22.69 0.45
CA ASP A 40 10.48 22.11 1.78
C ASP A 40 11.27 20.77 1.68
N THR A 41 11.39 20.19 0.48
CA THR A 41 12.17 18.97 0.22
C THR A 41 13.43 19.18 -0.64
N MET A 42 13.66 20.38 -1.20
CA MET A 42 14.92 20.67 -1.93
C MET A 42 16.02 21.15 -0.99
N ASP A 43 15.64 21.89 0.05
CA ASP A 43 16.52 22.15 1.18
C ASP A 43 16.30 21.04 2.22
N GLU A 44 17.09 19.96 2.12
CA GLU A 44 17.57 19.32 3.35
C GLU A 44 18.40 20.38 4.11
N GLN A 45 17.73 21.35 4.73
CA GLN A 45 18.32 22.06 5.85
C GLN A 45 18.72 20.98 6.85
N PRO A 46 19.96 20.98 7.37
CA PRO A 46 20.35 20.04 8.41
C PRO A 46 19.29 20.13 9.51
N GLN A 47 18.59 19.01 9.73
CA GLN A 47 17.48 18.89 10.67
C GLN A 47 17.78 19.76 11.88
N GLN A 48 17.02 20.86 12.07
CA GLN A 48 17.17 21.64 13.28
C GLN A 48 17.02 20.67 14.45
N PRO A 49 17.97 20.66 15.42
CA PRO A 49 17.98 19.67 16.46
C PRO A 49 16.64 19.71 17.19
N LYS A 50 15.88 18.62 17.09
CA LYS A 50 14.61 18.43 17.77
C LYS A 50 14.78 18.93 19.20
N LYS A 51 14.03 19.96 19.61
CA LYS A 51 14.05 20.46 20.99
C LYS A 51 13.91 19.25 21.91
N ARG A 52 14.97 18.96 22.67
CA ARG A 52 15.01 17.82 23.59
C ARG A 52 13.86 18.04 24.56
N LYS A 53 12.84 17.18 24.51
CA LYS A 53 11.80 17.15 25.55
C LYS A 53 12.53 16.97 26.87
N ALA A 54 12.32 17.88 27.81
CA ALA A 54 12.86 17.73 29.16
C ALA A 54 12.31 16.42 29.73
N ILE A 55 13.20 15.48 30.02
CA ILE A 55 12.86 14.25 30.71
C ILE A 55 12.70 14.66 32.17
N GLU A 56 11.47 14.63 32.68
CA GLU A 56 11.20 14.75 34.10
C GLU A 56 11.99 13.64 34.82
N PHE A 57 13.00 14.03 35.61
CA PHE A 57 13.81 13.08 36.36
C PHE A 57 13.03 12.69 37.62
N GLY A 58 12.34 11.55 37.55
CA GLY A 58 11.55 11.01 38.64
C GLY A 58 10.99 9.65 38.25
N LEU A 59 10.72 8.79 39.23
CA LEU A 59 9.95 7.58 38.97
C LEU A 59 8.55 8.00 38.50
N PRO A 60 8.04 7.49 37.36
CA PRO A 60 6.65 7.72 36.98
C PRO A 60 5.74 7.26 38.11
N GLU A 61 4.57 7.89 38.25
CA GLU A 61 3.62 7.57 39.31
C GLU A 61 3.31 6.06 39.28
N ILE A 62 3.85 5.32 40.26
CA ILE A 62 3.73 3.87 40.30
C ILE A 62 2.27 3.57 40.62
N PRO A 63 1.50 2.96 39.70
CA PRO A 63 0.12 2.61 39.97
C PRO A 63 0.10 1.64 41.17
N ARG A 64 -0.51 2.08 42.27
CA ARG A 64 -0.66 1.25 43.46
C ARG A 64 -1.85 0.33 43.22
N TYR A 65 -1.57 -0.92 42.87
CA TYR A 65 -2.58 -1.97 42.89
C TYR A 65 -2.81 -2.40 44.34
N ALA A 66 -4.04 -2.32 44.81
CA ALA A 66 -4.43 -2.93 46.08
C ALA A 66 -4.48 -4.45 45.87
N ALA A 67 -3.38 -5.14 46.11
CA ALA A 67 -3.39 -6.60 46.16
C ALA A 67 -4.24 -7.04 47.36
N SER A 68 -5.20 -7.94 47.13
CA SER A 68 -5.94 -8.58 48.21
C SER A 68 -4.95 -9.24 49.17
N THR A 69 -5.11 -9.01 50.48
CA THR A 69 -4.24 -9.51 51.54
C THR A 69 -3.86 -10.96 51.30
N PHE A 70 -2.56 -11.18 51.13
CA PHE A 70 -1.99 -12.47 50.76
C PHE A 70 -2.01 -13.50 51.90
N ASP A 71 -2.42 -13.13 53.12
CA ASP A 71 -2.31 -13.94 54.34
C ASP A 71 -3.08 -15.27 54.35
N ASN A 72 -3.85 -15.61 53.32
CA ASN A 72 -4.61 -16.86 53.25
C ASN A 72 -4.33 -17.71 51.99
N PHE A 73 -3.05 -17.86 51.65
CA PHE A 73 -2.57 -18.60 50.46
C PHE A 73 -3.03 -20.06 50.41
N GLU A 74 -3.13 -20.73 51.56
CA GLU A 74 -3.40 -22.16 51.62
C GLU A 74 -4.84 -22.47 51.15
N ASP A 75 -5.80 -21.67 51.59
CA ASP A 75 -7.21 -21.79 51.19
C ASP A 75 -7.45 -21.33 49.75
N VAL A 76 -6.69 -20.36 49.25
CA VAL A 76 -6.76 -19.91 47.83
C VAL A 76 -6.21 -20.98 46.90
N THR A 77 -5.07 -21.57 47.25
CA THR A 77 -4.44 -22.66 46.48
C THR A 77 -5.30 -23.92 46.50
N ARG A 78 -5.90 -24.26 47.65
CA ARG A 78 -6.84 -25.38 47.79
C ARG A 78 -8.08 -25.23 46.92
N ARG A 79 -8.59 -24.00 46.76
CA ARG A 79 -9.72 -23.69 45.86
C ARG A 79 -9.34 -23.79 44.38
N GLY A 80 -8.16 -23.31 43.99
CA GLY A 80 -7.70 -23.35 42.59
C GLY A 80 -7.27 -24.73 42.09
N ALA A 81 -6.77 -25.61 42.96
CA ALA A 81 -6.22 -26.91 42.56
C ALA A 81 -7.26 -27.97 42.15
N LYS A 82 -8.51 -27.85 42.61
CA LYS A 82 -9.57 -28.83 42.28
C LYS A 82 -10.36 -28.47 41.03
N ARG A 83 -10.67 -27.18 40.82
CA ARG A 83 -11.41 -26.67 39.65
C ARG A 83 -10.99 -25.22 39.41
N VAL A 84 -10.89 -24.82 38.14
CA VAL A 84 -10.74 -23.41 37.77
C VAL A 84 -11.96 -22.65 38.27
N HIS A 85 -11.78 -21.79 39.27
CA HIS A 85 -12.83 -20.95 39.83
C HIS A 85 -12.73 -19.57 39.19
N LEU A 86 -13.73 -19.22 38.39
CA LEU A 86 -13.81 -17.92 37.74
C LEU A 86 -14.71 -16.99 38.57
N ASP A 87 -14.17 -15.86 39.03
CA ASP A 87 -14.97 -14.87 39.76
C ASP A 87 -15.73 -13.99 38.77
N MET A 88 -17.04 -14.22 38.65
CA MET A 88 -17.90 -13.52 37.70
C MET A 88 -18.11 -12.04 38.03
N ASN A 89 -17.63 -11.58 39.20
CA ASN A 89 -17.70 -10.19 39.62
C ASN A 89 -16.38 -9.42 39.42
N ASP A 90 -15.36 -10.03 38.82
CA ASP A 90 -14.08 -9.37 38.56
C ASP A 90 -14.23 -8.33 37.43
N PRO A 91 -14.00 -7.02 37.70
CA PRO A 91 -14.12 -5.94 36.70
C PRO A 91 -13.17 -6.06 35.51
N HIS A 92 -12.12 -6.88 35.65
CA HIS A 92 -11.11 -7.11 34.61
C HIS A 92 -11.29 -8.44 33.87
N LEU A 93 -12.35 -9.19 34.18
CA LEU A 93 -12.64 -10.45 33.51
C LEU A 93 -13.27 -10.22 32.13
N LEU A 94 -12.43 -10.27 31.09
CA LEU A 94 -12.87 -10.25 29.69
C LEU A 94 -13.24 -11.67 29.24
N LEU A 95 -14.54 -11.96 29.20
CA LEU A 95 -15.09 -13.17 28.59
C LEU A 95 -15.76 -12.81 27.26
N ASP A 96 -15.31 -13.43 26.17
CA ASP A 96 -16.06 -13.43 24.91
C ASP A 96 -17.35 -14.26 25.12
N THR A 97 -18.50 -13.58 25.13
CA THR A 97 -19.82 -14.19 25.32
C THR A 97 -20.38 -14.86 24.05
N ASP A 98 -19.62 -14.88 22.96
CA ASP A 98 -20.00 -15.53 21.71
C ASP A 98 -19.86 -17.05 21.80
N MET A 99 -20.85 -17.67 22.46
CA MET A 99 -21.12 -19.10 22.36
C MET A 99 -21.71 -19.45 20.99
N HIS A 100 -20.93 -19.28 19.93
CA HIS A 100 -21.12 -20.10 18.74
C HIS A 100 -20.59 -21.50 19.04
N LEU A 101 -21.51 -22.39 19.42
CA LEU A 101 -21.29 -23.84 19.44
C LEU A 101 -20.65 -24.25 18.11
N ARG A 102 -19.32 -24.35 18.08
CA ARG A 102 -18.61 -24.96 16.96
C ARG A 102 -19.10 -26.40 16.93
N ALA A 103 -19.94 -26.73 15.96
CA ALA A 103 -20.33 -28.09 15.67
C ALA A 103 -19.05 -28.93 15.62
N LYS A 104 -18.96 -29.94 16.50
CA LYS A 104 -17.85 -30.88 16.51
C LYS A 104 -17.78 -31.46 15.09
N ARG A 105 -16.66 -31.26 14.40
CA ARG A 105 -16.43 -31.80 13.06
C ARG A 105 -16.75 -33.29 13.09
N PRO A 106 -17.58 -33.82 12.16
CA PRO A 106 -17.83 -35.24 12.09
C PRO A 106 -16.47 -35.93 11.85
N ARG A 107 -16.13 -36.90 12.69
CA ARG A 107 -15.02 -37.81 12.40
C ARG A 107 -15.39 -38.54 11.12
N LEU A 108 -14.61 -38.31 10.06
CA LEU A 108 -14.62 -39.13 8.86
C LEU A 108 -13.93 -40.44 9.22
N ASP A 109 -14.62 -41.29 9.99
CA ASP A 109 -14.29 -42.71 9.96
C ASP A 109 -14.58 -43.17 8.54
N SER A 110 -13.51 -43.42 7.80
CA SER A 110 -13.52 -43.91 6.44
C SER A 110 -14.33 -45.21 6.44
N LYS A 111 -15.56 -45.13 5.92
CA LYS A 111 -16.44 -46.29 5.80
C LYS A 111 -15.80 -47.23 4.79
N VAL A 112 -15.01 -48.19 5.27
CA VAL A 112 -14.35 -49.22 4.46
C VAL A 112 -15.43 -49.97 3.69
N LYS A 113 -15.56 -49.65 2.40
CA LYS A 113 -16.46 -50.32 1.48
C LYS A 113 -15.72 -51.56 0.99
N ARG A 114 -16.06 -52.73 1.54
CA ARG A 114 -15.57 -54.02 1.04
C ARG A 114 -15.97 -54.17 -0.43
N MET A 115 -15.00 -54.22 -1.34
CA MET A 115 -15.23 -54.56 -2.74
C MET A 115 -15.29 -56.09 -2.88
N ALA A 116 -16.08 -56.56 -3.85
CA ALA A 116 -16.50 -57.96 -4.03
C ALA A 116 -15.40 -58.92 -4.56
N ASN A 117 -14.14 -58.52 -4.51
CA ASN A 117 -13.00 -59.23 -5.09
C ASN A 117 -11.97 -59.34 -3.98
N GLY A 118 -11.95 -60.49 -3.30
CA GLY A 118 -11.31 -60.78 -2.02
C GLY A 118 -9.78 -60.70 -1.97
N ASN A 119 -9.19 -59.60 -2.43
CA ASN A 119 -7.78 -59.29 -2.23
C ASN A 119 -7.57 -58.76 -0.80
N MET A 120 -7.32 -59.66 0.15
CA MET A 120 -7.07 -59.35 1.57
C MET A 120 -5.72 -58.64 1.86
N GLY A 121 -4.87 -58.43 0.86
CA GLY A 121 -3.52 -57.86 1.05
C GLY A 121 -3.49 -56.42 1.57
N ARG A 122 -4.50 -55.60 1.24
CA ARG A 122 -4.62 -54.22 1.76
C ARG A 122 -5.27 -54.17 3.15
N ASP A 123 -6.08 -55.17 3.49
CA ASP A 123 -6.80 -55.23 4.78
C ASP A 123 -5.87 -55.58 5.95
N ILE A 124 -4.80 -56.35 5.72
CA ILE A 124 -3.85 -56.72 6.78
C ILE A 124 -2.92 -55.56 7.15
N SER A 125 -2.36 -54.83 6.17
CA SER A 125 -1.50 -53.68 6.48
C SER A 125 -2.28 -52.55 7.17
N GLN A 126 -3.54 -52.32 6.78
CA GLN A 126 -4.41 -51.32 7.44
C GLN A 126 -4.80 -51.71 8.87
N ARG A 127 -4.93 -53.01 9.19
CA ARG A 127 -5.19 -53.48 10.56
C ARG A 127 -4.06 -53.17 11.55
N PHE A 128 -2.83 -53.08 11.07
CA PHE A 128 -1.65 -52.78 11.88
C PHE A 128 -1.25 -51.30 11.85
N ASN A 129 -1.97 -50.45 11.11
CA ASN A 129 -1.79 -49.00 11.13
C ASN A 129 -2.46 -48.37 12.38
N LEU A 130 -2.05 -48.81 13.57
CA LEU A 130 -2.60 -48.34 14.85
C LEU A 130 -2.19 -46.89 15.18
N SER A 131 -1.02 -46.48 14.71
CA SER A 131 -0.47 -45.14 14.91
C SER A 131 -1.07 -44.09 13.97
N ASN A 132 -1.74 -44.53 12.90
CA ASN A 132 -2.32 -43.68 11.87
C ASN A 132 -1.28 -42.75 11.22
N ASP A 133 -0.01 -43.18 11.18
CA ASP A 133 1.14 -42.37 10.74
C ASP A 133 0.94 -41.87 9.31
N GLU A 134 0.38 -42.70 8.43
CA GLU A 134 0.06 -42.37 7.03
C GLU A 134 -0.95 -41.20 6.93
N ALA A 135 -1.94 -41.14 7.83
CA ALA A 135 -2.88 -40.03 7.87
C ALA A 135 -2.24 -38.75 8.44
N TYR A 136 -1.29 -38.89 9.38
CA TYR A 136 -0.53 -37.76 9.92
C TYR A 136 0.53 -37.24 8.92
N GLU A 137 1.13 -38.09 8.09
CA GLU A 137 2.01 -37.69 6.98
C GLU A 137 1.24 -36.89 5.94
N LEU A 138 0.04 -37.33 5.55
CA LEU A 138 -0.83 -36.58 4.65
C LEU A 138 -1.20 -35.20 5.21
N LEU A 139 -1.41 -35.07 6.53
CA LEU A 139 -1.64 -33.78 7.20
C LEU A 139 -0.38 -32.89 7.23
N LYS A 140 0.81 -33.48 7.20
CA LYS A 140 2.10 -32.77 7.16
C LYS A 140 2.43 -32.29 5.74
N GLU A 141 2.06 -33.06 4.72
CA GLU A 141 2.13 -32.64 3.31
C GLU A 141 1.08 -31.59 2.98
N ASN A 142 -0.07 -31.63 3.65
CA ASN A 142 -1.16 -30.67 3.52
C ASN A 142 -0.82 -29.32 4.17
N HIS A 143 0.12 -28.58 3.55
CA HIS A 143 0.34 -27.15 3.79
C HIS A 143 -0.89 -26.27 3.43
N GLN A 144 -2.04 -26.85 3.05
CA GLN A 144 -3.25 -26.14 2.60
C GLN A 144 -3.91 -25.33 3.74
N SER A 145 -3.53 -25.54 5.00
CA SER A 145 -4.05 -24.72 6.11
C SER A 145 -3.52 -23.28 6.11
N LYS A 146 -2.44 -23.00 5.38
CA LYS A 146 -1.89 -21.65 5.24
C LYS A 146 -2.29 -21.08 3.89
N VAL A 147 -3.58 -20.81 3.72
CA VAL A 147 -4.08 -19.94 2.64
C VAL A 147 -3.28 -18.65 2.71
N ARG A 148 -2.32 -18.48 1.80
CA ARG A 148 -1.54 -17.26 1.74
C ARG A 148 -2.52 -16.18 1.30
N ALA A 149 -2.60 -15.09 2.05
CA ALA A 149 -3.31 -13.92 1.56
C ALA A 149 -2.62 -13.47 0.27
N THR A 150 -3.27 -13.68 -0.88
CA THR A 150 -2.74 -13.34 -2.20
C THR A 150 -2.44 -11.87 -2.37
N LEU A 151 -3.09 -11.04 -1.54
CA LEU A 151 -2.83 -9.61 -1.39
C LEU A 151 -1.61 -9.31 -0.48
N GLY A 152 -0.59 -10.17 -0.45
CA GLY A 152 0.68 -9.85 0.22
C GLY A 152 1.47 -8.76 -0.52
N ASN A 153 1.78 -7.67 0.19
CA ASN A 153 2.79 -6.62 -0.14
C ASN A 153 2.72 -5.98 -1.54
N ILE A 154 1.55 -5.82 -2.16
CA ILE A 154 1.42 -4.93 -3.32
C ILE A 154 1.41 -3.49 -2.78
N SER A 155 2.58 -2.91 -2.55
CA SER A 155 2.68 -1.49 -2.19
C SER A 155 2.39 -0.64 -3.42
N VAL A 156 1.54 0.36 -3.29
CA VAL A 156 1.31 1.37 -4.32
C VAL A 156 2.16 2.59 -3.93
N GLU A 157 2.98 3.05 -4.87
CA GLU A 157 3.82 4.23 -4.70
C GLU A 157 3.15 5.40 -5.42
N HIS A 158 3.09 6.57 -4.80
CA HIS A 158 2.54 7.79 -5.40
C HIS A 158 3.66 8.81 -5.64
N SER A 159 3.41 9.81 -6.49
CA SER A 159 4.33 10.93 -6.66
C SER A 159 4.29 11.89 -5.47
N MET A 160 5.28 12.78 -5.36
CA MET A 160 5.31 13.77 -4.28
C MET A 160 4.11 14.73 -4.29
N PRO A 161 3.65 15.28 -5.44
CA PRO A 161 2.45 16.12 -5.48
C PRO A 161 1.20 15.44 -4.92
N ALA A 162 1.08 14.12 -5.10
CA ALA A 162 -0.03 13.33 -4.56
C ALA A 162 0.11 13.07 -3.06
N ILE A 163 1.31 12.72 -2.60
CA ILE A 163 1.59 12.48 -1.17
C ILE A 163 1.35 13.75 -0.35
N LYS A 164 1.77 14.92 -0.87
CA LYS A 164 1.60 16.21 -0.21
C LYS A 164 0.20 16.82 -0.39
N LEU A 165 -0.70 16.18 -1.14
CA LEU A 165 -2.03 16.71 -1.47
C LEU A 165 -1.95 18.15 -2.02
N SER A 166 -1.04 18.37 -2.96
CA SER A 166 -0.76 19.69 -3.52
C SER A 166 -2.00 20.33 -4.15
N TRP A 167 -2.21 21.61 -3.85
CA TRP A 167 -3.13 22.46 -4.60
C TRP A 167 -2.46 22.84 -5.93
N PRO A 168 -3.18 22.97 -7.07
CA PRO A 168 -4.64 22.93 -7.29
C PRO A 168 -5.24 21.54 -7.53
N TYR A 169 -4.42 20.49 -7.49
CA TYR A 169 -4.80 19.14 -7.84
C TYR A 169 -5.73 18.48 -6.81
N TYR A 170 -5.45 18.69 -5.53
CA TYR A 170 -6.25 18.18 -4.42
C TYR A 170 -7.04 19.32 -3.77
N LYS A 171 -8.37 19.23 -3.81
CA LYS A 171 -9.27 20.27 -3.31
C LYS A 171 -10.07 19.75 -2.12
N VAL A 172 -10.19 20.57 -1.08
CA VAL A 172 -10.99 20.26 0.12
C VAL A 172 -12.49 20.27 -0.18
N LYS A 173 -12.93 21.17 -1.08
CA LYS A 173 -14.31 21.27 -1.53
C LYS A 173 -14.34 21.12 -3.05
N LEU A 174 -15.00 20.08 -3.51
CA LEU A 174 -15.31 19.91 -4.93
C LEU A 174 -16.56 20.74 -5.24
N GLY A 175 -16.41 21.70 -6.14
CA GLY A 175 -17.55 22.37 -6.76
C GLY A 175 -18.06 21.56 -7.95
N GLY A 176 -19.29 21.82 -8.37
CA GLY A 176 -19.92 21.16 -9.52
C GLY A 176 -20.89 20.04 -9.12
N THR A 177 -21.48 19.42 -10.12
CA THR A 177 -22.33 18.23 -9.94
C THR A 177 -21.48 16.96 -9.96
N THR A 178 -21.99 15.85 -9.41
CA THR A 178 -21.31 14.55 -9.44
C THR A 178 -20.96 14.10 -10.87
N ASP A 179 -21.69 14.61 -11.87
CA ASP A 179 -21.56 14.29 -13.29
C ASP A 179 -20.29 14.90 -13.92
N GLU A 180 -19.80 15.99 -13.34
CA GLU A 180 -18.60 16.70 -13.81
C GLU A 180 -17.30 16.13 -13.21
N TYR A 181 -17.41 15.23 -12.24
CA TYR A 181 -16.27 14.60 -11.57
C TYR A 181 -15.41 13.82 -12.59
N HIS A 182 -14.10 14.12 -12.65
CA HIS A 182 -13.16 13.64 -13.68
C HIS A 182 -13.55 13.91 -15.14
N ARG A 183 -14.46 14.86 -15.42
CA ARG A 183 -14.85 15.27 -16.77
C ARG A 183 -14.65 16.78 -16.98
N PRO A 184 -13.41 17.29 -16.86
CA PRO A 184 -13.15 18.72 -17.01
C PRO A 184 -13.48 19.20 -18.43
N ARG A 185 -14.31 20.24 -18.53
CA ARG A 185 -14.65 20.85 -19.82
C ARG A 185 -13.44 21.59 -20.40
N PHE A 186 -13.04 21.23 -21.62
CA PHE A 186 -11.99 21.94 -22.34
C PHE A 186 -12.48 23.36 -22.74
N ARG A 187 -11.93 24.40 -22.09
CA ARG A 187 -12.32 25.81 -22.32
C ARG A 187 -11.57 26.40 -23.53
N TYR A 188 -11.90 25.91 -24.73
CA TYR A 188 -11.24 26.30 -25.98
C TYR A 188 -11.41 27.77 -26.38
N LYS A 189 -12.46 28.46 -25.91
CA LYS A 189 -12.76 29.86 -26.29
C LYS A 189 -11.64 30.84 -25.95
N LYS A 190 -10.78 30.54 -24.97
CA LYS A 190 -9.60 31.37 -24.67
C LYS A 190 -8.54 31.29 -25.76
N PHE A 191 -8.52 30.20 -26.53
CA PHE A 191 -7.51 29.88 -27.53
C PHE A 191 -8.04 29.98 -28.96
N SER A 192 -9.33 30.30 -29.15
CA SER A 192 -9.89 30.51 -30.48
C SER A 192 -9.18 31.67 -31.19
N GLY A 193 -8.67 31.43 -32.40
CA GLY A 193 -7.91 32.40 -33.18
C GLY A 193 -6.39 32.37 -32.96
N HIS A 194 -5.89 31.61 -31.99
CA HIS A 194 -4.46 31.41 -31.80
C HIS A 194 -3.96 30.26 -32.68
N THR A 195 -2.81 30.45 -33.32
CA THR A 195 -2.14 29.36 -34.04
C THR A 195 -1.50 28.42 -33.02
N ILE A 196 -1.96 27.17 -32.96
CA ILE A 196 -1.38 26.15 -32.08
C ILE A 196 -0.09 25.64 -32.72
N LYS A 197 1.02 25.73 -31.99
CA LYS A 197 2.32 25.17 -32.38
C LYS A 197 2.66 24.03 -31.43
N PHE A 198 3.34 23.02 -31.95
CA PHE A 198 3.82 21.89 -31.17
C PHE A 198 5.31 22.07 -30.89
N ASP A 199 5.65 22.04 -29.61
CA ASP A 199 7.03 22.04 -29.16
C ASP A 199 7.58 20.62 -29.10
N LYS A 200 8.91 20.51 -29.17
CA LYS A 200 9.58 19.21 -29.07
C LYS A 200 9.45 18.68 -27.63
N PRO A 201 9.09 17.40 -27.44
CA PRO A 201 9.06 16.79 -26.11
C PRO A 201 10.42 16.85 -25.42
N GLN A 202 10.40 16.97 -24.10
CA GLN A 202 11.58 16.88 -23.24
C GLN A 202 12.12 15.45 -23.23
N HIS A 203 13.44 15.31 -23.14
CA HIS A 203 14.08 14.00 -23.14
C HIS A 203 14.70 13.70 -21.78
N HIS A 204 14.07 12.82 -21.01
CA HIS A 204 14.61 12.32 -19.75
C HIS A 204 15.45 11.06 -19.97
N LYS A 205 16.62 11.01 -19.31
CA LYS A 205 17.50 9.85 -19.36
C LYS A 205 16.89 8.72 -18.52
N ARG A 206 16.83 7.51 -19.08
CA ARG A 206 16.29 6.32 -18.40
C ARG A 206 16.91 6.03 -17.01
N LYS A 207 18.16 6.43 -16.80
CA LYS A 207 18.86 6.29 -15.49
C LYS A 207 18.25 7.18 -14.40
N MET A 208 17.71 8.34 -14.76
CA MET A 208 17.08 9.28 -13.82
C MET A 208 15.66 8.84 -13.44
N MET A 209 14.98 8.11 -14.34
CA MET A 209 13.63 7.57 -14.10
C MET A 209 13.62 6.23 -13.34
N LYS A 210 14.76 5.82 -12.78
CA LYS A 210 14.89 4.57 -12.02
C LYS A 210 14.92 4.90 -10.54
N GLY A 211 13.83 4.62 -9.84
CA GLY A 211 13.69 4.87 -8.41
C GLY A 211 12.25 4.66 -7.94
N LYS A 212 11.97 5.05 -6.69
CA LYS A 212 10.58 5.09 -6.21
C LYS A 212 9.83 6.25 -6.84
N ALA A 213 8.51 6.13 -6.97
CA ALA A 213 7.70 7.14 -7.64
C ALA A 213 7.85 8.54 -7.02
N HIS A 214 7.93 8.65 -5.69
CA HIS A 214 8.11 9.91 -4.99
C HIS A 214 9.53 10.50 -5.12
N GLU A 215 10.54 9.68 -5.41
CA GLU A 215 11.91 10.17 -5.62
C GLU A 215 12.11 10.69 -7.05
N VAL A 216 11.44 10.06 -8.02
CA VAL A 216 11.50 10.38 -9.45
C VAL A 216 10.56 11.53 -9.81
N TYR A 217 9.31 11.47 -9.35
CA TYR A 217 8.28 12.46 -9.64
C TYR A 217 8.10 13.39 -8.44
N ARG A 218 9.00 14.37 -8.35
CA ARG A 218 9.05 15.31 -7.22
C ARG A 218 8.16 16.53 -7.46
N LEU A 219 8.18 17.03 -8.69
CA LEU A 219 7.47 18.22 -9.12
C LEU A 219 6.25 17.87 -9.97
N SER A 220 5.34 18.82 -10.13
CA SER A 220 4.18 18.64 -11.01
C SER A 220 4.58 18.51 -12.48
N LYS A 221 5.65 19.20 -12.88
CA LYS A 221 6.26 19.15 -14.21
C LYS A 221 6.74 17.74 -14.61
N ASP A 222 7.19 16.95 -13.64
CA ASP A 222 7.66 15.57 -13.88
C ASP A 222 6.51 14.62 -14.26
N LEU A 223 5.25 15.01 -14.02
CA LEU A 223 4.04 14.23 -14.35
C LEU A 223 3.40 14.68 -15.67
N SER A 224 4.07 15.55 -16.42
CA SER A 224 3.59 16.04 -17.71
C SER A 224 3.71 14.97 -18.80
N LEU A 225 2.84 15.03 -19.80
CA LEU A 225 2.90 14.22 -21.04
C LEU A 225 3.88 14.80 -22.08
N SER A 226 4.57 15.90 -21.75
CA SER A 226 5.46 16.61 -22.67
C SER A 226 6.87 16.04 -22.73
N ASP A 227 7.07 14.77 -22.37
CA ASP A 227 8.36 14.10 -22.33
C ASP A 227 8.44 12.88 -23.25
N ASN A 228 9.50 12.08 -23.12
CA ASN A 228 9.72 10.84 -23.85
C ASN A 228 9.19 9.59 -23.13
N SER A 229 8.25 9.76 -22.18
CA SER A 229 7.63 8.64 -21.47
C SER A 229 6.57 7.93 -22.32
N THR A 230 6.18 6.73 -21.89
CA THR A 230 5.10 5.97 -22.53
C THR A 230 3.80 6.25 -21.81
N ALA A 231 2.80 6.72 -22.54
CA ALA A 231 1.45 6.93 -22.00
C ALA A 231 0.54 5.74 -22.29
N VAL A 232 -0.26 5.35 -21.31
CA VAL A 232 -1.31 4.32 -21.43
C VAL A 232 -2.64 4.98 -21.07
N LEU A 233 -3.65 4.79 -21.92
CA LEU A 233 -4.99 5.31 -21.68
C LEU A 233 -5.89 4.19 -21.16
N PHE A 234 -6.56 4.46 -20.04
CA PHE A 234 -7.56 3.57 -19.46
C PHE A 234 -8.95 4.15 -19.68
N GLU A 235 -9.76 3.47 -20.50
CA GLU A 235 -11.18 3.76 -20.64
C GLU A 235 -11.97 2.93 -19.64
N TYR A 236 -12.69 3.60 -18.74
CA TYR A 236 -13.56 2.93 -17.78
C TYR A 236 -14.91 2.61 -18.44
N CYS A 237 -15.30 1.34 -18.41
CA CYS A 237 -16.60 0.89 -18.93
C CYS A 237 -17.78 1.39 -18.08
N GLU A 238 -17.55 1.71 -16.81
CA GLU A 238 -18.59 2.20 -15.90
C GLU A 238 -18.83 3.71 -16.11
N PRO A 239 -20.10 4.18 -16.16
CA PRO A 239 -20.39 5.61 -16.32
C PRO A 239 -19.91 6.44 -15.11
N ARG A 240 -19.95 5.85 -13.90
CA ARG A 240 -19.45 6.42 -12.65
C ARG A 240 -18.71 5.34 -11.84
N PRO A 241 -17.39 5.20 -12.04
CA PRO A 241 -16.56 4.32 -11.24
C PRO A 241 -16.64 4.70 -9.76
N ARG A 242 -16.60 3.71 -8.86
CA ARG A 242 -16.71 3.97 -7.42
C ARG A 242 -15.58 4.84 -6.87
N VAL A 243 -14.36 4.65 -7.39
CA VAL A 243 -13.17 5.39 -7.00
C VAL A 243 -12.33 5.64 -8.25
N LEU A 244 -11.78 6.85 -8.37
CA LEU A 244 -10.89 7.26 -9.44
C LEU A 244 -9.58 7.81 -8.86
N ASN A 245 -8.51 7.69 -9.64
CA ASN A 245 -7.20 8.21 -9.27
C ASN A 245 -7.13 9.71 -9.55
N ASN A 246 -6.64 10.49 -8.58
CA ASN A 246 -6.29 11.89 -8.76
C ASN A 246 -4.87 12.05 -9.33
N PHE A 247 -4.53 13.28 -9.68
CA PHE A 247 -3.22 13.65 -10.22
C PHE A 247 -2.07 13.16 -9.33
N GLY A 248 -1.12 12.44 -9.93
CA GLY A 248 0.05 11.91 -9.23
C GLY A 248 -0.18 10.61 -8.43
N MET A 249 -1.41 10.11 -8.33
CA MET A 249 -1.66 8.81 -7.72
C MET A 249 -1.14 7.69 -8.64
N GLY A 250 -0.17 6.91 -8.16
CA GLY A 250 0.28 5.70 -8.84
C GLY A 250 -0.73 4.56 -8.84
N SER A 251 -0.60 3.68 -9.82
CA SER A 251 -1.35 2.42 -9.95
C SER A 251 -0.42 1.32 -10.44
N LYS A 252 -0.73 0.07 -10.09
CA LYS A 252 0.03 -1.10 -10.54
C LYS A 252 -0.83 -1.92 -11.49
N LEU A 253 -0.29 -2.18 -12.68
CA LEU A 253 -0.84 -3.14 -13.62
C LEU A 253 -0.26 -4.51 -13.29
N ILE A 254 -1.11 -5.44 -12.87
CA ILE A 254 -0.72 -6.77 -12.41
C ILE A 254 -1.42 -7.81 -13.27
N ASN A 255 -0.62 -8.74 -13.78
CA ASN A 255 -1.10 -9.85 -14.60
C ASN A 255 -1.06 -11.11 -13.72
N TYR A 256 -2.23 -11.56 -13.27
CA TYR A 256 -2.34 -12.67 -12.33
C TYR A 256 -2.36 -14.00 -13.08
N TYR A 257 -1.40 -14.87 -12.81
CA TYR A 257 -1.36 -16.20 -13.43
C TYR A 257 -1.55 -17.29 -12.39
N ARG A 258 -2.50 -18.20 -12.56
CA ARG A 258 -2.65 -19.37 -11.67
C ARG A 258 -1.93 -20.58 -12.28
N ARG A 259 -1.01 -21.19 -11.52
CA ARG A 259 -0.30 -22.41 -11.96
C ARG A 259 -1.28 -23.56 -12.16
N LYS A 260 -1.04 -24.37 -13.20
CA LYS A 260 -1.82 -25.57 -13.52
C LYS A 260 -1.34 -26.80 -12.76
N ASP A 261 -0.01 -26.96 -12.61
CA ASP A 261 0.63 -28.05 -11.88
C ASP A 261 1.97 -27.58 -11.24
N ASN A 262 2.55 -28.39 -10.33
CA ASN A 262 3.85 -28.14 -9.67
C ASN A 262 5.06 -28.16 -10.61
N ASN A 263 4.87 -28.15 -11.93
CA ASN A 263 5.97 -28.06 -12.87
C ASN A 263 6.53 -26.63 -12.87
N GLU A 264 7.82 -26.51 -12.56
CA GLU A 264 8.56 -25.24 -12.39
C GLU A 264 8.87 -24.53 -13.73
N ASP A 265 8.60 -25.16 -14.87
CA ASP A 265 9.13 -24.76 -16.18
C ASP A 265 8.14 -24.02 -17.11
N ASP A 266 7.00 -23.56 -16.63
CA ASP A 266 6.08 -22.74 -17.43
C ASP A 266 6.63 -21.31 -17.59
N GLN A 267 7.48 -21.12 -18.61
CA GLN A 267 7.93 -19.80 -19.02
C GLN A 267 6.74 -18.99 -19.54
N LEU A 268 6.18 -18.13 -18.70
CA LEU A 268 5.06 -17.26 -19.06
C LEU A 268 5.38 -16.39 -20.28
N PRO A 269 4.42 -16.20 -21.21
CA PRO A 269 4.60 -15.28 -22.33
C PRO A 269 4.96 -13.89 -21.82
N LYS A 270 5.99 -13.24 -22.35
CA LYS A 270 6.32 -11.87 -21.93
C LYS A 270 5.25 -10.92 -22.44
N GLN A 271 4.44 -10.37 -21.52
CA GLN A 271 3.53 -9.27 -21.84
C GLN A 271 4.30 -7.96 -21.97
N GLU A 272 3.80 -7.07 -22.82
CA GLU A 272 4.42 -5.76 -23.08
C GLU A 272 4.31 -4.82 -21.87
N LEU A 273 3.23 -4.94 -21.09
CA LEU A 273 2.91 -4.10 -19.95
C LEU A 273 2.48 -4.94 -18.74
N GLY A 274 2.81 -4.44 -17.54
CA GLY A 274 2.41 -5.03 -16.27
C GLY A 274 3.42 -5.99 -15.66
N GLU A 275 3.24 -6.28 -14.38
CA GLU A 275 4.06 -7.22 -13.61
C GLU A 275 3.31 -8.53 -13.41
N TYR A 276 3.98 -9.65 -13.69
CA TYR A 276 3.41 -10.96 -13.43
C TYR A 276 3.36 -11.28 -11.95
N ARG A 277 2.21 -11.77 -11.50
CA ARG A 277 2.04 -12.29 -10.15
C ARG A 277 1.46 -13.70 -10.20
N MET A 278 2.28 -14.66 -9.79
CA MET A 278 1.89 -16.06 -9.75
C MET A 278 1.01 -16.33 -8.53
N LEU A 279 -0.08 -17.06 -8.77
CA LEU A 279 -1.01 -17.60 -7.79
C LEU A 279 -0.80 -19.11 -7.70
N LEU A 280 -0.70 -19.62 -6.48
CA LEU A 280 -0.69 -21.05 -6.22
C LEU A 280 -2.10 -21.65 -6.42
N PRO A 281 -2.24 -22.96 -6.66
CA PRO A 281 -3.57 -23.59 -6.73
C PRO A 281 -4.43 -23.34 -5.48
N GLU A 282 -3.81 -23.30 -4.30
CA GLU A 282 -4.47 -23.08 -3.01
C GLU A 282 -4.80 -21.61 -2.71
N ASP A 283 -4.22 -20.69 -3.49
CA ASP A 283 -4.34 -19.26 -3.27
C ASP A 283 -5.73 -18.73 -3.65
N ARG A 284 -6.30 -17.86 -2.81
CA ARG A 284 -7.59 -17.22 -3.09
C ARG A 284 -7.50 -16.29 -4.29
N SER A 285 -8.57 -16.26 -5.10
CA SER A 285 -8.67 -15.34 -6.22
C SER A 285 -8.47 -13.87 -5.80
N PRO A 286 -7.72 -13.07 -6.57
CA PRO A 286 -7.59 -11.63 -6.33
C PRO A 286 -8.94 -10.88 -6.49
N PHE A 287 -9.90 -11.48 -7.21
CA PHE A 287 -11.25 -10.93 -7.39
C PHE A 287 -12.24 -11.40 -6.29
N SER A 288 -11.72 -11.86 -5.15
CA SER A 288 -12.51 -12.32 -4.01
C SER A 288 -13.49 -13.44 -4.42
N LEU A 289 -14.79 -13.25 -4.21
CA LEU A 289 -15.87 -14.19 -4.55
C LEU A 289 -16.52 -13.90 -5.91
N PHE A 290 -16.13 -12.81 -6.59
CA PHE A 290 -16.82 -12.32 -7.80
C PHE A 290 -16.17 -12.77 -9.11
N GLY A 291 -14.94 -13.28 -9.04
CA GLY A 291 -14.24 -13.84 -10.20
C GLY A 291 -13.14 -14.79 -9.76
N THR A 292 -12.78 -15.71 -10.64
CA THR A 292 -11.66 -16.64 -10.47
C THR A 292 -10.66 -16.45 -11.61
N VAL A 293 -9.40 -16.78 -11.33
CA VAL A 293 -8.37 -16.94 -12.36
C VAL A 293 -8.17 -18.44 -12.45
N ASP A 294 -8.51 -19.05 -13.58
CA ASP A 294 -8.42 -20.50 -13.71
C ASP A 294 -6.97 -20.94 -13.94
N SER A 295 -6.71 -22.22 -13.68
CA SER A 295 -5.37 -22.79 -13.81
C SER A 295 -4.88 -22.75 -15.25
N GLY A 296 -3.78 -22.03 -15.49
CA GLY A 296 -3.20 -21.80 -16.81
C GLY A 296 -3.69 -20.51 -17.49
N GLU A 297 -4.53 -19.71 -16.83
CA GLU A 297 -5.02 -18.43 -17.36
C GLU A 297 -4.29 -17.23 -16.74
N THR A 298 -4.19 -16.14 -17.51
CA THR A 298 -3.61 -14.84 -17.15
C THR A 298 -4.63 -13.72 -17.24
#